data_AF-A0AA38ZDR4-F1
#
_entry.id   AF-A0AA38ZDR4-F1
#
_cell.length_a   1.000
_cell.length_b   1.000
_cell.length_c   1.000
_cell.angle_alpha   90.00
_cell.angle_beta   90.00
_cell.angle_gamma   90.00
#
_symmetry.space_group_name_H-M   'P 1'
#
loop_
_entity.id
_entity.type
_entity.pdbx_description
1 polymer ?
#
loop_
_entity_poly.entity_id
_entity_poly.type
_entity_poly.pdbx_seq_one_letter_code
_entity_poly.pdbx_strand_id
1 'polypeptide(L)'
;MVEIYEVVQSETEQRPHKVSFYIEKDKADEVIKALSESLEKHGLDFKIIYSGGIALDVLPQGAGKGQALAYLLKRLKTEGKVPDNTLVCGDSGNDAELFSVPEVYGVMVSNAQEELLQWYADNAKNNPNIIHATERCAAGIIQAIGHFSLGPNTSPRDVPHFSECKPDNVNPGHEIVKFYLFYERWRCAEVEDTDPCMENLKVDYHPAGVFVHPSGVERSLHDCINAMRSCYGDKQGRKFRVWVDRVSPVQMSSDTWIVKFDKWELSGDERHCCITTVVLSSKGGDASDGFTWRHMHQTWLEGWGVKDHSNWLF
;
A
#
# COMPACT_ATOMS: atom_id res chain seq x y z
N MET A 1 -28.81 29.96 23.91
CA MET A 1 -27.45 29.42 23.85
C MET A 1 -27.62 27.92 23.88
N VAL A 2 -27.31 27.23 22.78
CA VAL A 2 -27.21 25.77 22.81
C VAL A 2 -26.02 25.47 23.72
N GLU A 3 -26.23 24.72 24.80
CA GLU A 3 -25.11 24.16 25.56
C GLU A 3 -24.47 23.11 24.66
N ILE A 4 -23.42 23.51 23.97
CA ILE A 4 -22.71 22.64 23.06
C ILE A 4 -21.87 21.70 23.92
N TYR A 5 -22.32 20.46 24.12
CA TYR A 5 -21.55 19.37 24.72
C TYR A 5 -20.49 18.85 23.73
N GLU A 6 -19.69 19.77 23.17
CA GLU A 6 -18.59 19.45 22.27
C GLU A 6 -17.37 19.08 23.10
N VAL A 7 -16.83 17.88 22.88
CA VAL A 7 -15.53 17.50 23.41
C VAL A 7 -14.50 17.82 22.35
N VAL A 8 -13.59 18.76 22.64
CA VAL A 8 -12.46 19.07 21.75
C VAL A 8 -11.61 17.81 21.55
N GLN A 9 -11.27 17.49 20.31
CA GLN A 9 -10.37 16.36 20.02
C GLN A 9 -8.96 16.65 20.56
N SER A 10 -8.14 15.60 20.71
CA SER A 10 -6.77 15.73 21.25
C SER A 10 -5.93 16.76 20.50
N GLU A 11 -4.90 17.30 21.15
CA GLU A 11 -3.98 18.29 20.53
C GLU A 11 -3.36 17.78 19.21
N THR A 12 -3.20 16.46 19.07
CA THR A 12 -2.72 15.83 17.83
C THR A 12 -3.67 15.98 16.65
N GLU A 13 -4.95 16.27 16.86
CA GLU A 13 -5.95 16.49 15.82
C GLU A 13 -6.18 17.98 15.51
N GLN A 14 -5.68 18.87 16.36
CA GLN A 14 -5.75 20.32 16.17
C GLN A 14 -4.59 20.82 15.29
N ARG A 15 -4.85 21.76 14.37
CA ARG A 15 -3.83 22.38 13.53
C ARG A 15 -4.10 23.88 13.36
N PRO A 16 -3.11 24.69 12.91
CA PRO A 16 -3.33 26.12 12.67
C PRO A 16 -4.52 26.48 11.77
N HIS A 17 -4.94 25.54 10.91
CA HIS A 17 -6.06 25.69 9.97
C HIS A 17 -7.11 24.59 10.11
N LYS A 18 -7.20 23.93 11.28
CA LYS A 18 -8.20 22.90 11.57
C LYS A 18 -8.52 22.88 13.05
N VAL A 19 -9.80 23.05 13.37
CA VAL A 19 -10.32 22.86 14.73
C VAL A 19 -11.29 21.69 14.72
N SER A 20 -11.09 20.74 15.63
CA SER A 20 -11.82 19.47 15.64
C SER A 20 -12.52 19.17 16.95
N PHE A 21 -13.75 18.66 16.85
CA PHE A 21 -14.61 18.31 17.96
C PHE A 21 -15.17 16.91 17.80
N TYR A 22 -15.60 16.31 18.91
CA TYR A 22 -16.49 15.15 18.93
C TYR A 22 -17.92 15.62 19.19
N ILE A 23 -18.84 15.15 18.35
CA ILE A 23 -20.27 15.45 18.42
C ILE A 23 -21.04 14.14 18.26
N GLU A 24 -22.01 13.91 19.14
CA GLU A 24 -22.90 12.76 19.03
C GLU A 24 -23.81 12.91 17.80
N LYS A 25 -24.02 11.79 17.09
CA LYS A 25 -24.71 11.78 15.79
C LYS A 25 -26.11 12.39 15.82
N ASP A 26 -26.86 12.20 16.89
CA ASP A 26 -28.20 12.76 17.08
C ASP A 26 -28.21 14.29 17.25
N LYS A 27 -27.08 14.89 17.62
CA LYS A 27 -26.91 16.33 17.79
C LYS A 27 -26.20 17.00 16.61
N ALA A 28 -25.63 16.21 15.69
CA ALA A 28 -24.79 16.72 14.60
C ALA A 28 -25.47 17.82 13.78
N ASP A 29 -26.70 17.59 13.29
CA ASP A 29 -27.41 18.55 12.45
C ASP A 29 -27.70 19.88 13.16
N GLU A 30 -28.11 19.81 14.44
CA GLU A 30 -28.38 21.00 15.25
C GLU A 30 -27.11 21.81 15.48
N VAL A 31 -26.02 21.14 15.85
CA VAL A 31 -24.74 21.79 16.14
C VAL A 31 -24.11 22.36 14.88
N ILE A 32 -24.09 21.61 13.76
CA ILE A 32 -23.59 22.09 12.46
C ILE A 32 -24.32 23.36 12.04
N LYS A 33 -25.64 23.39 12.19
CA LYS A 33 -26.46 24.57 11.85
C LYS A 33 -26.12 25.76 12.74
N ALA A 34 -26.12 25.57 14.07
CA ALA A 34 -25.84 26.65 15.01
C ALA A 34 -24.41 27.20 14.85
N LEU A 35 -23.44 26.32 14.62
CA LEU A 35 -22.05 26.68 14.40
C LEU A 35 -21.88 27.45 13.08
N SER A 36 -22.52 26.98 12.00
CA SER A 36 -22.50 27.67 10.71
C SER A 36 -23.05 29.09 10.82
N GLU A 37 -24.25 29.26 11.39
CA GLU A 37 -24.87 30.58 11.58
C GLU A 37 -23.98 31.52 12.42
N SER A 38 -23.31 30.98 13.45
CA SER A 38 -22.39 31.74 14.28
C SER A 38 -21.14 32.19 13.52
N LEU A 39 -20.49 31.30 12.78
CA LEU A 39 -19.27 31.60 12.02
C LEU A 39 -19.54 32.56 10.87
N GLU A 40 -20.67 32.40 10.16
CA GLU A 40 -21.13 33.32 9.12
C GLU A 40 -21.36 34.74 9.66
N LYS A 41 -21.97 34.85 10.85
CA LYS A 41 -22.18 36.16 11.52
C LYS A 41 -20.87 36.88 11.84
N HIS A 42 -19.78 36.15 12.03
CA HIS A 42 -18.44 36.71 12.23
C HIS A 42 -17.70 36.99 10.92
N GLY A 43 -18.32 36.76 9.77
CA GLY A 43 -17.72 37.00 8.45
C GLY A 43 -16.56 36.06 8.13
N LEU A 44 -16.52 34.87 8.74
CA LEU A 44 -15.49 33.89 8.49
C LEU A 44 -15.80 33.11 7.20
N ASP A 45 -14.76 32.77 6.45
CA ASP A 45 -14.84 31.90 5.28
C ASP A 45 -14.41 30.49 5.68
N PHE A 46 -15.39 29.61 5.91
CA PHE A 46 -15.19 28.31 6.53
C PHE A 46 -16.01 27.23 5.84
N LYS A 47 -15.61 25.98 6.07
CA LYS A 47 -16.42 24.79 5.85
C LYS A 47 -16.43 23.94 7.11
N ILE A 48 -17.51 23.18 7.26
CA ILE A 48 -17.68 22.20 8.32
C ILE A 48 -17.76 20.82 7.67
N ILE A 49 -16.96 19.88 8.16
CA ILE A 49 -16.95 18.50 7.71
C ILE A 49 -17.32 17.62 8.89
N TYR A 50 -18.43 16.89 8.77
CA TYR A 50 -18.81 15.85 9.71
C TYR A 50 -18.46 14.47 9.11
N SER A 51 -17.78 13.62 9.87
CA SER A 51 -17.30 12.34 9.37
C SER A 51 -17.16 11.29 10.48
N GLY A 52 -17.20 10.01 10.10
CA GLY A 52 -17.03 8.88 11.00
C GLY A 52 -18.12 8.77 12.06
N GLY A 53 -19.26 9.42 11.84
CA GLY A 53 -20.39 9.45 12.78
C GLY A 53 -20.09 10.10 14.15
N ILE A 54 -18.98 10.84 14.29
CA ILE A 54 -18.62 11.51 15.55
C ILE A 54 -17.72 12.74 15.38
N ALA A 55 -16.87 12.78 14.34
CA ALA A 55 -15.86 13.82 14.20
C ALA A 55 -16.43 15.02 13.42
N LEU A 56 -16.30 16.21 14.01
CA LEU A 56 -16.61 17.48 13.37
C LEU A 56 -15.33 18.30 13.19
N ASP A 57 -15.00 18.63 11.93
CA ASP A 57 -13.86 19.47 11.57
C ASP A 57 -14.34 20.82 11.03
N VAL A 58 -13.83 21.91 11.60
CA VAL A 58 -13.98 23.27 11.08
C VAL A 58 -12.69 23.67 10.39
N LEU A 59 -12.80 24.01 9.11
CA LEU A 59 -11.68 24.30 8.22
C LEU A 59 -11.92 25.61 7.47
N PRO A 60 -10.87 26.29 6.98
CA PRO A 60 -11.03 27.33 5.97
C PRO A 60 -11.74 26.81 4.72
N GLN A 61 -12.51 27.65 4.04
CA GLN A 61 -13.26 27.25 2.84
C GLN A 61 -12.37 26.70 1.71
N GLY A 62 -11.12 27.17 1.60
CA GLY A 62 -10.13 26.66 0.65
C GLY A 62 -9.42 25.36 1.06
N ALA A 63 -9.69 24.80 2.24
CA ALA A 63 -9.07 23.57 2.72
C ALA A 63 -9.92 22.32 2.40
N GLY A 64 -9.48 21.14 2.84
CA GLY A 64 -10.17 19.86 2.62
C GLY A 64 -9.52 18.99 1.54
N LYS A 65 -9.89 17.71 1.51
CA LYS A 65 -9.28 16.70 0.62
C LYS A 65 -9.52 17.03 -0.86
N GLY A 66 -10.72 17.48 -1.23
CA GLY A 66 -11.05 17.86 -2.61
C GLY A 66 -10.27 19.08 -3.10
N GLN A 67 -10.16 20.13 -2.29
CA GLN A 67 -9.37 21.31 -2.61
C GLN A 67 -7.87 20.99 -2.73
N ALA A 68 -7.34 20.14 -1.84
CA ALA A 68 -5.97 19.69 -1.90
C ALA A 68 -5.68 18.89 -3.19
N LEU A 69 -6.61 18.01 -3.60
CA LEU A 69 -6.51 17.27 -4.86
C LEU A 69 -6.56 18.22 -6.07
N ALA A 70 -7.51 19.16 -6.10
CA ALA A 70 -7.62 20.13 -7.18
C ALA A 70 -6.34 20.98 -7.32
N TYR A 71 -5.75 21.39 -6.20
CA TYR A 71 -4.45 22.07 -6.17
C TYR A 71 -3.34 21.19 -6.75
N LEU A 72 -3.24 19.93 -6.32
CA LEU A 72 -2.22 18.98 -6.80
C LEU A 72 -2.32 18.75 -8.31
N LEU A 73 -3.53 18.48 -8.82
CA LEU A 73 -3.77 18.27 -10.25
C LEU A 73 -3.42 19.52 -11.07
N LYS A 74 -3.79 20.71 -10.58
CA LYS A 74 -3.40 21.98 -11.21
C LYS A 74 -1.88 22.14 -11.27
N ARG A 75 -1.18 21.82 -10.18
CA ARG A 75 0.28 21.91 -10.12
C ARG A 75 0.95 20.92 -11.08
N LEU A 76 0.52 19.67 -11.07
CA LEU A 76 1.01 18.64 -12.01
C LEU A 76 0.81 19.07 -13.46
N LYS A 77 -0.34 19.67 -13.79
CA LYS A 77 -0.60 20.25 -15.09
C LYS A 77 0.36 21.39 -15.45
N THR A 78 0.65 22.30 -14.52
CA THR A 78 1.63 23.37 -14.76
C THR A 78 3.06 22.87 -14.93
N GLU A 79 3.40 21.73 -14.33
CA GLU A 79 4.71 21.08 -14.48
C GLU A 79 4.79 20.16 -15.71
N GLY A 80 3.73 20.05 -16.52
CA GLY A 80 3.67 19.17 -17.69
C GLY A 80 3.58 17.67 -17.34
N LYS A 81 3.17 17.34 -16.11
CA LYS A 81 3.06 15.97 -15.58
C LYS A 81 1.60 15.58 -15.30
N VAL A 82 0.71 15.85 -16.25
CA VAL A 82 -0.70 15.53 -16.10
C VAL A 82 -0.85 14.01 -15.97
N PRO A 83 -1.51 13.49 -14.92
CA PRO A 83 -1.78 12.06 -14.82
C PRO A 83 -2.79 11.65 -15.90
N ASP A 84 -2.58 10.48 -16.51
CA ASP A 84 -3.52 9.95 -17.52
C ASP A 84 -4.90 9.68 -16.92
N ASN A 85 -4.92 9.17 -15.68
CA ASN A 85 -6.12 8.90 -14.92
C ASN A 85 -5.90 9.26 -13.45
N THR A 86 -6.96 9.66 -12.76
CA THR A 86 -6.96 9.90 -11.31
C THR A 86 -8.04 9.05 -10.66
N LEU A 87 -7.67 8.18 -9.71
CA LEU A 87 -8.62 7.41 -8.90
C LEU A 87 -8.63 7.97 -7.47
N VAL A 88 -9.78 8.44 -7.01
CA VAL A 88 -10.02 8.81 -5.61
C VAL A 88 -10.71 7.68 -4.87
N CYS A 89 -10.29 7.43 -3.63
CA CYS A 89 -10.81 6.37 -2.79
C CYS A 89 -11.29 6.98 -1.47
N GLY A 90 -12.50 6.68 -1.04
CA GLY A 90 -13.08 7.25 0.18
C GLY A 90 -13.88 6.24 0.99
N ASP A 91 -13.94 6.48 2.30
CA ASP A 91 -14.71 5.67 3.24
C ASP A 91 -15.56 6.52 4.20
N SER A 92 -15.34 7.83 4.32
CA SER A 92 -16.10 8.67 5.25
C SER A 92 -16.44 10.05 4.68
N GLY A 93 -17.25 10.83 5.41
CA GLY A 93 -17.73 12.14 4.96
C GLY A 93 -16.64 13.14 4.58
N ASN A 94 -15.43 13.04 5.15
CA ASN A 94 -14.31 13.91 4.81
C ASN A 94 -13.73 13.65 3.41
N ASP A 95 -14.10 12.53 2.78
CA ASP A 95 -13.72 12.16 1.42
C ASP A 95 -14.70 12.68 0.37
N ALA A 96 -15.91 13.11 0.75
CA ALA A 96 -16.97 13.48 -0.18
C ALA A 96 -16.52 14.49 -1.25
N GLU A 97 -15.74 15.50 -0.86
CA GLU A 97 -15.24 16.52 -1.79
C GLU A 97 -14.27 15.96 -2.85
N LEU A 98 -13.59 14.83 -2.60
CA LEU A 98 -12.72 14.20 -3.60
C LEU A 98 -13.51 13.80 -4.84
N PHE A 99 -14.72 13.30 -4.64
CA PHE A 99 -15.60 12.81 -5.70
C PHE A 99 -16.25 13.95 -6.52
N SER A 100 -16.19 15.19 -6.03
CA SER A 100 -16.63 16.38 -6.77
C SER A 100 -15.55 16.98 -7.66
N VAL A 101 -14.30 16.52 -7.55
CA VAL A 101 -13.21 17.02 -8.39
C VAL A 101 -13.42 16.55 -9.84
N PRO A 102 -13.34 17.43 -10.85
CA PRO A 102 -13.51 17.02 -12.24
C PRO A 102 -12.46 16.01 -12.70
N GLU A 103 -12.80 15.19 -13.70
CA GLU A 103 -11.88 14.25 -14.37
C GLU A 103 -11.26 13.18 -13.45
N VAL A 104 -11.96 12.83 -12.37
CA VAL A 104 -11.59 11.71 -11.49
C VAL A 104 -12.51 10.51 -11.67
N TYR A 105 -11.93 9.32 -11.51
CA TYR A 105 -12.64 8.11 -11.14
C TYR A 105 -12.75 8.05 -9.62
N GLY A 106 -13.86 7.54 -9.10
CA GLY A 106 -14.11 7.46 -7.67
C GLY A 106 -14.54 6.07 -7.24
N VAL A 107 -14.03 5.63 -6.09
CA VAL A 107 -14.54 4.45 -5.39
C VAL A 107 -14.84 4.75 -3.93
N MET A 108 -16.06 4.45 -3.52
CA MET A 108 -16.39 4.26 -2.11
C MET A 108 -16.22 2.78 -1.77
N VAL A 109 -15.39 2.46 -0.77
CA VAL A 109 -15.21 1.07 -0.34
C VAL A 109 -16.48 0.55 0.35
N SER A 110 -16.72 -0.76 0.36
CA SER A 110 -18.01 -1.28 0.86
C SER A 110 -18.23 -1.09 2.36
N ASN A 111 -17.18 -0.79 3.12
CA ASN A 111 -17.25 -0.37 4.52
C ASN A 111 -17.31 1.16 4.70
N ALA A 112 -17.75 1.90 3.68
CA ALA A 112 -17.96 3.33 3.77
C ALA A 112 -19.06 3.67 4.77
N GLN A 113 -18.89 4.80 5.43
CA GLN A 113 -19.81 5.32 6.44
C GLN A 113 -21.06 5.93 5.80
N GLU A 114 -22.13 5.98 6.59
CA GLU A 114 -23.46 6.40 6.13
C GLU A 114 -23.46 7.80 5.52
N GLU A 115 -22.69 8.74 6.06
CA GLU A 115 -22.66 10.11 5.55
C GLU A 115 -22.08 10.20 4.14
N LEU A 116 -21.10 9.35 3.78
CA LEU A 116 -20.55 9.32 2.42
C LEU A 116 -21.51 8.63 1.45
N LEU A 117 -22.19 7.57 1.90
CA LEU A 117 -23.20 6.87 1.10
C LEU A 117 -24.42 7.77 0.82
N GLN A 118 -24.85 8.56 1.81
CA GLN A 118 -25.90 9.55 1.64
C GLN A 118 -25.48 10.63 0.65
N TRP A 119 -24.26 11.18 0.81
CA TRP A 119 -23.69 12.12 -0.15
C TRP A 119 -23.68 11.55 -1.57
N TYR A 120 -23.28 10.29 -1.74
CA TYR A 120 -23.28 9.63 -3.05
C TYR A 120 -24.69 9.49 -3.63
N ALA A 121 -25.67 9.09 -2.82
CA ALA A 121 -27.05 8.98 -3.26
C ALA A 121 -27.60 10.31 -3.79
N ASP A 122 -27.23 11.41 -3.14
CA ASP A 122 -27.72 12.76 -3.45
C ASP A 122 -26.96 13.44 -4.60
N ASN A 123 -25.66 13.16 -4.76
CA ASN A 123 -24.78 13.94 -5.63
C ASN A 123 -24.20 13.15 -6.81
N ALA A 124 -23.98 11.85 -6.66
CA ALA A 124 -23.10 11.08 -7.55
C ALA A 124 -23.67 9.73 -8.02
N LYS A 125 -24.87 9.35 -7.60
CA LYS A 125 -25.51 8.05 -7.93
C LYS A 125 -25.58 7.74 -9.43
N ASN A 126 -25.71 8.77 -10.26
CA ASN A 126 -25.81 8.64 -11.72
C ASN A 126 -24.48 8.96 -12.43
N ASN A 127 -23.39 9.18 -11.69
CA ASN A 127 -22.08 9.46 -12.28
C ASN A 127 -21.39 8.13 -12.64
N PRO A 128 -21.17 7.82 -13.93
CA PRO A 128 -20.57 6.56 -14.35
C PRO A 128 -19.10 6.42 -13.93
N ASN A 129 -18.44 7.51 -13.54
CA ASN A 129 -17.04 7.50 -13.09
C ASN A 129 -16.92 7.25 -11.58
N ILE A 130 -18.03 7.04 -10.86
CA ILE A 130 -18.02 6.79 -9.42
C ILE A 130 -18.77 5.49 -9.15
N ILE A 131 -18.12 4.58 -8.42
CA ILE A 131 -18.75 3.34 -7.96
C ILE A 131 -18.76 3.22 -6.44
N HIS A 132 -19.77 2.51 -5.95
CA HIS A 132 -19.73 1.92 -4.62
C HIS A 132 -19.28 0.46 -4.77
N ALA A 133 -18.08 0.16 -4.26
CA ALA A 133 -17.50 -1.17 -4.33
C ALA A 133 -18.30 -2.18 -3.51
N THR A 134 -18.26 -3.45 -3.90
CA THR A 134 -18.76 -4.57 -3.09
C THR A 134 -17.71 -5.03 -2.09
N GLU A 135 -16.43 -4.82 -2.40
CA GLU A 135 -15.29 -5.21 -1.58
C GLU A 135 -14.90 -4.16 -0.54
N ARG A 136 -14.39 -4.64 0.60
CA ARG A 136 -14.00 -3.81 1.76
C ARG A 136 -12.56 -3.30 1.62
N CYS A 137 -12.29 -2.13 2.19
CA CYS A 137 -10.95 -1.56 2.34
C CYS A 137 -10.14 -1.60 1.02
N ALA A 138 -8.88 -2.03 1.06
CA ALA A 138 -8.00 -2.12 -0.11
C ALA A 138 -8.54 -3.02 -1.23
N ALA A 139 -9.34 -4.04 -0.91
CA ALA A 139 -9.97 -4.87 -1.94
C ALA A 139 -10.98 -4.09 -2.78
N GLY A 140 -11.67 -3.11 -2.18
CA GLY A 140 -12.54 -2.17 -2.90
C GLY A 140 -11.76 -1.27 -3.87
N ILE A 141 -10.56 -0.84 -3.49
CA ILE A 141 -9.66 -0.08 -4.37
C ILE A 141 -9.25 -0.93 -5.57
N ILE A 142 -8.83 -2.18 -5.32
CA ILE A 142 -8.45 -3.13 -6.36
C ILE A 142 -9.64 -3.41 -7.31
N GLN A 143 -10.84 -3.60 -6.77
CA GLN A 143 -12.06 -3.76 -7.55
C GLN A 143 -12.28 -2.57 -8.50
N ALA A 144 -12.09 -1.33 -8.02
CA ALA A 144 -12.25 -0.14 -8.83
C ALA A 144 -11.20 -0.01 -9.93
N ILE A 145 -9.94 -0.35 -9.65
CA ILE A 145 -8.87 -0.39 -10.67
C ILE A 145 -9.29 -1.29 -11.83
N GLY A 146 -9.85 -2.46 -11.53
CA GLY A 146 -10.37 -3.37 -12.56
C GLY A 146 -11.60 -2.83 -13.27
N HIS A 147 -12.58 -2.34 -12.51
CA HIS A 147 -13.85 -1.81 -13.05
C HIS A 147 -13.62 -0.68 -14.07
N PHE A 148 -12.73 0.25 -13.75
CA PHE A 148 -12.40 1.39 -14.62
C PHE A 148 -11.26 1.09 -15.60
N SER A 149 -10.74 -0.15 -15.64
CA SER A 149 -9.62 -0.54 -16.52
C SER A 149 -8.37 0.33 -16.35
N LEU A 150 -8.06 0.71 -15.10
CA LEU A 150 -6.94 1.60 -14.76
C LEU A 150 -5.61 0.88 -14.62
N GLY A 151 -5.60 -0.46 -14.64
CA GLY A 151 -4.40 -1.28 -14.56
C GLY A 151 -4.66 -2.67 -14.01
N PRO A 152 -3.60 -3.42 -13.68
CA PRO A 152 -3.72 -4.74 -13.05
C PRO A 152 -4.45 -4.64 -11.71
N ASN A 153 -5.48 -5.48 -11.54
CA ASN A 153 -6.35 -5.53 -10.38
C ASN A 153 -6.31 -6.89 -9.67
N THR A 154 -5.23 -7.65 -9.84
CA THR A 154 -5.00 -8.90 -9.12
C THR A 154 -3.70 -8.75 -8.36
N SER A 155 -3.73 -9.00 -7.05
CA SER A 155 -2.52 -9.00 -6.23
C SER A 155 -1.59 -10.12 -6.71
N PRO A 156 -0.26 -9.92 -6.80
CA PRO A 156 0.67 -11.00 -7.10
C PRO A 156 0.59 -12.20 -6.14
N ARG A 157 0.01 -11.99 -4.94
CA ARG A 157 -0.26 -13.04 -3.96
C ARG A 157 -1.43 -13.95 -4.36
N ASP A 158 -2.38 -13.43 -5.11
CA ASP A 158 -3.61 -14.12 -5.49
C ASP A 158 -3.49 -14.79 -6.87
N VAL A 159 -2.34 -14.64 -7.53
CA VAL A 159 -2.06 -15.27 -8.83
C VAL A 159 -1.51 -16.69 -8.62
N PRO A 160 -2.11 -17.72 -9.24
CA PRO A 160 -1.69 -19.11 -9.05
C PRO A 160 -0.28 -19.35 -9.60
N HIS A 161 0.07 -18.73 -10.74
CA HIS A 161 1.38 -18.86 -11.39
C HIS A 161 2.04 -17.49 -11.59
N PHE A 162 3.22 -17.27 -11.00
CA PHE A 162 3.93 -15.98 -11.08
C PHE A 162 4.30 -15.54 -12.52
N SER A 163 4.30 -16.46 -13.48
CA SER A 163 4.47 -16.18 -14.92
C SER A 163 3.36 -15.33 -15.53
N GLU A 164 2.18 -15.28 -14.88
CA GLU A 164 1.03 -14.47 -15.29
C GLU A 164 1.12 -13.03 -14.73
N CYS A 165 1.98 -12.78 -13.74
CA CYS A 165 2.32 -11.44 -13.27
C CYS A 165 3.44 -10.83 -14.14
N LYS A 166 3.14 -10.42 -15.36
CA LYS A 166 4.07 -9.59 -16.15
C LYS A 166 3.54 -8.17 -16.20
N PRO A 167 4.03 -7.24 -15.34
CA PRO A 167 3.65 -5.85 -15.44
C PRO A 167 4.17 -5.25 -16.76
N ASP A 168 3.43 -4.32 -17.34
CA ASP A 168 3.83 -3.57 -18.54
C ASP A 168 5.07 -2.69 -18.30
N ASN A 169 5.44 -2.46 -17.04
CA ASN A 169 6.60 -1.68 -16.65
C ASN A 169 7.57 -2.50 -15.81
N VAL A 170 8.84 -2.52 -16.23
CA VAL A 170 9.88 -3.32 -15.59
C VAL A 170 10.33 -2.63 -14.30
N ASN A 171 9.95 -3.19 -13.16
CA ASN A 171 10.35 -2.69 -11.84
C ASN A 171 11.12 -3.79 -11.08
N PRO A 172 12.41 -3.58 -10.74
CA PRO A 172 13.20 -4.54 -9.96
C PRO A 172 12.59 -4.88 -8.60
N GLY A 173 11.81 -3.98 -8.00
CA GLY A 173 11.06 -4.24 -6.78
C GLY A 173 10.00 -5.34 -6.93
N HIS A 174 9.45 -5.52 -8.13
CA HIS A 174 8.48 -6.58 -8.40
C HIS A 174 9.14 -7.97 -8.33
N GLU A 175 10.40 -8.10 -8.74
CA GLU A 175 11.16 -9.35 -8.61
C GLU A 175 11.40 -9.72 -7.15
N ILE A 176 11.67 -8.73 -6.29
CA ILE A 176 11.79 -8.96 -4.85
C ILE A 176 10.48 -9.52 -4.27
N VAL A 177 9.34 -8.91 -4.62
CA VAL A 177 8.02 -9.35 -4.15
C VAL A 177 7.73 -10.77 -4.63
N LYS A 178 7.96 -11.07 -5.91
CA LYS A 178 7.78 -12.40 -6.48
C LYS A 178 8.61 -13.46 -5.76
N PHE A 179 9.90 -13.19 -5.52
CA PHE A 179 10.77 -14.12 -4.83
C PHE A 179 10.26 -14.45 -3.43
N TYR A 180 9.88 -13.45 -2.62
CA TYR A 180 9.43 -13.72 -1.26
C TYR A 180 8.02 -14.32 -1.19
N LEU A 181 7.14 -14.06 -2.16
CA LEU A 181 5.88 -14.80 -2.30
C LEU A 181 6.14 -16.26 -2.65
N PHE A 182 7.07 -16.53 -3.58
CA PHE A 182 7.49 -17.90 -3.88
C PHE A 182 8.09 -18.58 -2.65
N TYR A 183 8.98 -17.90 -1.93
CA TYR A 183 9.61 -18.41 -0.71
C TYR A 183 8.58 -18.77 0.37
N GLU A 184 7.57 -17.92 0.57
CA GLU A 184 6.45 -18.22 1.48
C GLU A 184 5.72 -19.49 1.05
N ARG A 185 5.27 -19.56 -0.21
CA ARG A 185 4.53 -20.71 -0.76
C ARG A 185 5.36 -22.00 -0.72
N TRP A 186 6.67 -21.91 -0.96
CA TRP A 186 7.60 -23.02 -0.88
C TRP A 186 7.64 -23.63 0.53
N ARG A 187 7.78 -22.79 1.56
CA ARG A 187 7.78 -23.24 2.96
C ARG A 187 6.42 -23.76 3.42
N CYS A 188 5.33 -23.31 2.80
CA CYS A 188 3.98 -23.80 3.06
C CYS A 188 3.61 -25.05 2.23
N ALA A 189 4.48 -25.53 1.33
CA ALA A 189 4.18 -26.59 0.35
C ALA A 189 2.97 -26.29 -0.55
N GLU A 190 2.80 -25.02 -0.95
CA GLU A 190 1.75 -24.52 -1.85
C GLU A 190 2.23 -24.42 -3.32
N VAL A 191 3.45 -24.87 -3.58
CA VAL A 191 4.06 -25.05 -4.90
C VAL A 191 4.67 -26.45 -4.97
N GLU A 192 4.81 -26.99 -6.17
CA GLU A 192 5.37 -28.33 -6.37
C GLU A 192 6.89 -28.35 -6.11
N ASP A 193 7.36 -29.27 -5.28
CA ASP A 193 8.79 -29.56 -5.12
C ASP A 193 9.27 -30.43 -6.28
N THR A 194 9.71 -29.79 -7.36
CA THR A 194 10.27 -30.45 -8.53
C THR A 194 11.67 -29.94 -8.82
N ASP A 195 12.56 -30.82 -9.28
CA ASP A 195 13.92 -30.44 -9.68
C ASP A 195 13.94 -29.28 -10.70
N PRO A 196 13.09 -29.27 -11.75
CA PRO A 196 13.00 -28.14 -12.67
C PRO A 196 12.63 -26.81 -11.99
N CYS A 197 11.81 -26.81 -10.94
CA CYS A 197 11.45 -25.58 -10.23
C CYS A 197 12.68 -24.91 -9.60
N MET A 198 13.49 -25.70 -8.90
CA MET A 198 14.71 -25.21 -8.25
C MET A 198 15.80 -24.83 -9.24
N GLU A 199 15.96 -25.59 -10.32
CA GLU A 199 16.92 -25.24 -11.37
C GLU A 199 16.51 -23.97 -12.11
N ASN A 200 15.22 -23.79 -12.40
CA ASN A 200 14.72 -22.55 -13.00
C ASN A 200 14.97 -21.35 -12.09
N LEU A 201 14.76 -21.49 -10.77
CA LEU A 201 15.06 -20.41 -9.82
C LEU A 201 16.53 -20.04 -9.84
N LYS A 202 17.45 -21.02 -9.88
CA LYS A 202 18.92 -20.75 -9.91
C LYS A 202 19.37 -19.96 -11.13
N VAL A 203 18.69 -20.09 -12.27
CA VAL A 203 19.03 -19.34 -13.50
C VAL A 203 18.94 -17.82 -13.27
N ASP A 204 18.11 -17.38 -12.33
CA ASP A 204 17.98 -15.97 -11.96
C ASP A 204 19.10 -15.48 -11.04
N TYR A 205 20.00 -16.35 -10.58
CA TYR A 205 21.09 -15.99 -9.67
C TYR A 205 22.43 -16.16 -10.35
N HIS A 206 23.29 -15.15 -10.22
CA HIS A 206 24.63 -15.22 -10.76
C HIS A 206 25.45 -16.33 -10.06
N PRO A 207 26.23 -17.15 -10.79
CA PRO A 207 26.99 -18.25 -10.17
C PRO A 207 27.99 -17.80 -9.10
N ALA A 208 28.57 -16.60 -9.26
CA ALA A 208 29.44 -15.97 -8.27
C ALA A 208 28.68 -15.00 -7.33
N GLY A 209 27.35 -15.12 -7.27
CA GLY A 209 26.51 -14.26 -6.46
C GLY A 209 26.67 -14.56 -4.98
N VAL A 210 26.69 -13.51 -4.15
CA VAL A 210 27.00 -13.62 -2.72
C VAL A 210 25.79 -13.22 -1.87
N PHE A 211 25.53 -13.99 -0.83
CA PHE A 211 24.62 -13.65 0.26
C PHE A 211 25.42 -13.39 1.54
N VAL A 212 25.23 -12.21 2.13
CA VAL A 212 25.75 -11.86 3.45
C VAL A 212 24.59 -12.00 4.44
N HIS A 213 24.64 -13.06 5.25
CA HIS A 213 23.64 -13.39 6.25
C HIS A 213 23.70 -12.39 7.43
N PRO A 214 22.59 -12.11 8.15
CA PRO A 214 22.60 -11.22 9.32
C PRO A 214 23.57 -11.56 10.44
N SER A 215 24.06 -12.81 10.50
CA SER A 215 25.12 -13.24 11.42
C SER A 215 26.54 -12.85 10.97
N GLY A 216 26.68 -12.19 9.82
CA GLY A 216 27.97 -11.85 9.19
C GLY A 216 28.62 -12.97 8.39
N VAL A 217 27.94 -14.12 8.23
CA VAL A 217 28.46 -15.25 7.43
C VAL A 217 28.15 -15.01 5.95
N GLU A 218 29.17 -15.09 5.12
CA GLU A 218 29.02 -15.02 3.66
C GLU A 218 28.81 -16.42 3.07
N ARG A 219 27.89 -16.53 2.10
CA ARG A 219 27.57 -17.77 1.38
C ARG A 219 27.33 -17.48 -0.09
N SER A 220 27.44 -18.49 -0.94
CA SER A 220 26.97 -18.36 -2.33
C SER A 220 25.44 -18.28 -2.36
N LEU A 221 24.89 -17.43 -3.22
CA LEU A 221 23.44 -17.39 -3.46
C LEU A 221 22.92 -18.74 -3.96
N HIS A 222 23.68 -19.45 -4.81
CA HIS A 222 23.31 -20.78 -5.27
C HIS A 222 23.23 -21.80 -4.13
N ASP A 223 24.15 -21.73 -3.16
CA ASP A 223 24.10 -22.60 -1.97
C ASP A 223 22.88 -22.30 -1.10
N CYS A 224 22.51 -21.02 -0.98
CA CYS A 224 21.31 -20.63 -0.25
C CYS A 224 20.04 -21.14 -0.94
N ILE A 225 19.98 -21.06 -2.27
CA ILE A 225 18.87 -21.63 -3.06
C ILE A 225 18.82 -23.15 -2.90
N ASN A 226 19.96 -23.84 -2.97
CA ASN A 226 20.01 -25.28 -2.70
C ASN A 226 19.49 -25.62 -1.29
N ALA A 227 19.86 -24.83 -0.29
CA ALA A 227 19.43 -25.00 1.09
C ALA A 227 17.91 -24.79 1.28
N MET A 228 17.22 -24.07 0.39
CA MET A 228 15.75 -23.94 0.45
C MET A 228 15.01 -25.27 0.39
N ARG A 229 15.58 -26.29 -0.26
CA ARG A 229 14.97 -27.63 -0.30
C ARG A 229 14.76 -28.21 1.10
N SER A 230 15.67 -27.90 2.03
CA SER A 230 15.57 -28.38 3.42
C SER A 230 14.40 -27.76 4.20
N CYS A 231 13.84 -26.64 3.75
CA CYS A 231 12.70 -25.99 4.36
C CYS A 231 11.40 -26.13 3.54
N TYR A 232 11.34 -27.00 2.52
CA TYR A 232 10.10 -27.23 1.80
C TYR A 232 9.03 -27.80 2.75
N GLY A 233 7.85 -27.18 2.78
CA GLY A 233 6.73 -27.63 3.61
C GLY A 233 6.93 -27.53 5.13
N ASP A 234 8.02 -26.96 5.63
CA ASP A 234 8.31 -26.88 7.07
C ASP A 234 7.30 -26.01 7.85
N LYS A 235 6.54 -25.17 7.13
CA LYS A 235 5.46 -24.32 7.62
C LYS A 235 4.07 -24.74 7.15
N GLN A 236 3.93 -25.89 6.49
CA GLN A 236 2.63 -26.37 6.01
C GLN A 236 1.61 -26.46 7.16
N GLY A 237 0.42 -25.89 6.94
CA GLY A 237 -0.65 -25.86 7.94
C GLY A 237 -0.39 -24.96 9.16
N ARG A 238 0.72 -24.21 9.19
CA ARG A 238 1.04 -23.26 10.26
C ARG A 238 0.70 -21.83 9.84
N LYS A 239 0.45 -20.97 10.82
CA LYS A 239 0.37 -19.52 10.60
C LYS A 239 1.77 -19.01 10.23
N PHE A 240 2.05 -18.89 8.95
CA PHE A 240 3.31 -18.43 8.41
C PHE A 240 3.07 -17.37 7.34
N ARG A 241 3.85 -16.28 7.37
CA ARG A 241 3.76 -15.23 6.36
C ARG A 241 5.11 -14.55 6.17
N VAL A 242 5.43 -14.25 4.92
CA VAL A 242 6.58 -13.43 4.53
C VAL A 242 6.08 -12.26 3.70
N TRP A 243 6.59 -11.06 3.98
CA TRP A 243 6.30 -9.89 3.17
C TRP A 243 7.48 -8.93 3.16
N VAL A 244 7.48 -8.04 2.18
CA VAL A 244 8.49 -6.99 2.05
C VAL A 244 7.81 -5.63 2.17
N ASP A 245 8.40 -4.75 2.97
CA ASP A 245 7.95 -3.37 3.16
C ASP A 245 9.02 -2.40 2.67
N ARG A 246 8.61 -1.15 2.38
CA ARG A 246 9.51 -0.05 2.00
C ARG A 246 10.45 -0.38 0.84
N VAL A 247 9.96 -1.14 -0.15
CA VAL A 247 10.74 -1.52 -1.34
C VAL A 247 11.14 -0.28 -2.14
N SER A 248 12.44 -0.04 -2.25
CA SER A 248 13.03 1.14 -2.85
C SER A 248 14.13 0.73 -3.85
N PRO A 249 13.80 0.63 -5.15
CA PRO A 249 14.78 0.41 -6.19
C PRO A 249 15.47 1.72 -6.58
N VAL A 250 16.80 1.69 -6.70
CA VAL A 250 17.63 2.80 -7.20
C VAL A 250 18.53 2.27 -8.31
N GLN A 251 18.41 2.84 -9.51
CA GLN A 251 19.25 2.48 -10.64
C GLN A 251 20.66 3.08 -10.46
N MET A 252 21.69 2.23 -10.54
CA MET A 252 23.10 2.63 -10.40
C MET A 252 23.80 2.81 -11.75
N SER A 253 23.46 1.95 -12.72
CA SER A 253 23.95 2.00 -14.10
C SER A 253 22.81 1.63 -15.06
N SER A 254 23.08 1.62 -16.36
CA SER A 254 22.10 1.25 -17.39
C SER A 254 21.49 -0.14 -17.17
N ASP A 255 22.23 -1.05 -16.54
CA ASP A 255 21.90 -2.47 -16.39
C ASP A 255 21.90 -2.96 -14.94
N THR A 256 22.11 -2.10 -13.94
CA THR A 256 22.26 -2.50 -12.54
C THR A 256 21.43 -1.64 -11.59
N TRP A 257 20.76 -2.30 -10.65
CA TRP A 257 19.93 -1.70 -9.63
C TRP A 257 20.33 -2.17 -8.23
N ILE A 258 20.21 -1.26 -7.27
CA ILE A 258 20.22 -1.58 -5.84
C ILE A 258 18.78 -1.46 -5.35
N VAL A 259 18.26 -2.53 -4.74
CA VAL A 259 16.92 -2.53 -4.15
C VAL A 259 17.05 -2.70 -2.64
N LYS A 260 16.52 -1.74 -1.88
CA LYS A 260 16.46 -1.79 -0.42
C LYS A 260 15.03 -2.06 0.04
N PHE A 261 14.85 -2.89 1.05
CA PHE A 261 13.54 -3.21 1.61
C PHE A 261 13.67 -3.85 2.99
N ASP A 262 12.59 -3.85 3.75
CA ASP A 262 12.49 -4.58 5.00
C ASP A 262 11.77 -5.91 4.74
N LYS A 263 12.45 -7.03 5.02
CA LYS A 263 11.85 -8.36 4.91
C LYS A 263 11.34 -8.79 6.27
N TRP A 264 10.04 -9.04 6.34
CA TRP A 264 9.36 -9.51 7.52
C TRP A 264 8.99 -10.98 7.39
N GLU A 265 9.09 -11.70 8.50
CA GLU A 265 8.63 -13.08 8.64
C GLU A 265 7.78 -13.19 9.91
N LEU A 266 6.60 -13.78 9.79
CA LEU A 266 5.69 -14.11 10.89
C LEU A 266 5.59 -15.63 10.96
N SER A 267 5.86 -16.23 12.12
CA SER A 267 5.65 -17.65 12.37
C SER A 267 4.94 -17.83 13.71
N GLY A 268 3.68 -18.28 13.68
CA GLY A 268 2.80 -18.25 14.84
C GLY A 268 2.52 -16.81 15.27
N ASP A 269 3.04 -16.43 16.42
CA ASP A 269 2.95 -15.06 16.97
C ASP A 269 4.30 -14.37 17.04
N GLU A 270 5.39 -15.06 16.69
CA GLU A 270 6.72 -14.49 16.59
C GLU A 270 6.90 -13.77 15.26
N ARG A 271 7.46 -12.57 15.31
CA ARG A 271 7.72 -11.74 14.14
C ARG A 271 9.18 -11.32 14.12
N HIS A 272 9.81 -11.46 12.97
CA HIS A 272 11.20 -11.10 12.73
C HIS A 272 11.33 -10.20 11.53
N CYS A 273 12.37 -9.36 11.53
CA CYS A 273 12.63 -8.43 10.46
C CYS A 273 14.13 -8.29 10.19
N CYS A 274 14.49 -8.26 8.91
CA CYS A 274 15.80 -7.81 8.47
C CYS A 274 15.67 -6.67 7.47
N ILE A 275 16.61 -5.73 7.52
CA ILE A 275 16.83 -4.75 6.48
C ILE A 275 17.65 -5.46 5.40
N THR A 276 17.14 -5.51 4.18
CA THR A 276 17.75 -6.24 3.06
C THR A 276 18.14 -5.26 1.96
N THR A 277 19.34 -5.46 1.43
CA THR A 277 19.83 -4.78 0.22
C THR A 277 20.19 -5.82 -0.82
N VAL A 278 19.65 -5.68 -2.03
CA VAL A 278 19.90 -6.59 -3.16
C VAL A 278 20.50 -5.81 -4.32
N VAL A 279 21.48 -6.40 -4.99
CA VAL A 279 22.00 -5.92 -6.27
C VAL A 279 21.47 -6.83 -7.38
N LEU A 280 20.73 -6.23 -8.33
CA LEU A 280 20.16 -6.88 -9.50
C LEU A 280 20.82 -6.32 -10.77
N SER A 281 21.07 -7.17 -11.76
CA SER A 281 21.45 -6.75 -13.11
C SER A 281 20.42 -7.22 -14.14
N SER A 282 20.19 -6.48 -15.23
CA SER A 282 19.29 -6.94 -16.29
C SER A 282 19.85 -8.18 -16.99
N LYS A 283 18.97 -9.09 -17.40
CA LYS A 283 19.32 -10.22 -18.27
C LYS A 283 19.49 -9.71 -19.70
N GLY A 284 20.49 -10.22 -20.43
CA GLY A 284 20.69 -9.86 -21.84
C GLY A 284 21.00 -8.37 -22.12
N GLY A 285 21.13 -7.53 -21.10
CA GLY A 285 21.29 -6.07 -21.23
C GLY A 285 19.97 -5.30 -21.29
N ASP A 286 18.81 -5.98 -21.31
CA ASP A 286 17.48 -5.35 -21.26
C ASP A 286 16.72 -5.85 -20.02
N ALA A 287 16.18 -4.91 -19.24
CA ALA A 287 15.42 -5.24 -18.05
C ALA A 287 14.11 -6.01 -18.38
N SER A 288 13.60 -5.89 -19.61
CA SER A 288 12.43 -6.63 -20.09
C SER A 288 12.62 -8.15 -20.10
N ASP A 289 13.88 -8.61 -20.22
CA ASP A 289 14.25 -10.03 -20.17
C ASP A 289 14.35 -10.59 -18.74
N GLY A 290 14.09 -9.74 -17.74
CA GLY A 290 14.15 -10.05 -16.31
C GLY A 290 15.49 -9.68 -15.68
N PHE A 291 15.71 -10.16 -14.47
CA PHE A 291 16.85 -9.76 -13.64
C PHE A 291 17.67 -10.94 -13.15
N THR A 292 18.97 -10.69 -12.96
CA THR A 292 19.93 -11.60 -12.36
C THR A 292 20.37 -11.06 -11.01
N TRP A 293 20.20 -11.85 -9.96
CA TRP A 293 20.62 -11.56 -8.59
C TRP A 293 22.13 -11.72 -8.44
N ARG A 294 22.81 -10.64 -8.06
CA ARG A 294 24.28 -10.58 -7.96
C ARG A 294 24.75 -10.58 -6.52
N HIS A 295 24.00 -9.92 -5.65
CA HIS A 295 24.36 -9.78 -4.24
C HIS A 295 23.11 -9.59 -3.40
N MET A 296 23.09 -10.17 -2.21
CA MET A 296 22.09 -9.91 -1.19
C MET A 296 22.81 -9.73 0.15
N HIS A 297 22.46 -8.69 0.89
CA HIS A 297 22.97 -8.48 2.24
C HIS A 297 21.80 -8.16 3.15
N GLN A 298 21.75 -8.87 4.27
CA GLN A 298 20.75 -8.67 5.30
C GLN A 298 21.38 -8.30 6.63
N THR A 299 20.70 -7.43 7.37
CA THR A 299 21.05 -7.08 8.74
C THR A 299 19.78 -7.12 9.58
N TRP A 300 19.85 -7.65 10.80
CA TRP A 300 18.70 -7.65 11.71
C TRP A 300 18.22 -6.22 11.98
N LEU A 301 16.90 -6.01 11.93
CA LEU A 301 16.32 -4.79 12.47
C LEU A 301 16.37 -4.88 14.01
N GLU A 302 16.82 -3.79 14.64
CA GLU A 302 17.01 -3.75 16.10
C GLU A 302 15.73 -4.14 16.84
N GLY A 303 15.83 -5.11 17.75
CA GLY A 303 14.70 -5.66 18.52
C GLY A 303 13.86 -6.72 17.78
N TRP A 304 14.15 -7.01 16.51
CA TRP A 304 13.37 -7.95 15.67
C TRP A 304 14.20 -9.12 15.13
N GLY A 305 15.40 -9.33 15.66
CA GLY A 305 16.27 -10.45 15.28
C GLY A 305 15.73 -11.80 15.75
N VAL A 306 16.20 -12.88 15.11
CA VAL A 306 15.93 -14.25 15.57
C VAL A 306 16.98 -14.66 16.61
N LYS A 307 16.58 -15.41 17.65
CA LYS A 307 17.51 -15.95 18.67
C LYS A 307 18.32 -17.15 18.16
N ASP A 308 17.72 -17.98 17.32
CA ASP A 308 18.35 -19.11 16.64
C ASP A 308 18.49 -18.81 15.14
N HIS A 309 19.74 -18.72 14.68
CA HIS A 309 20.05 -18.36 13.30
C HIS A 309 20.06 -19.56 12.34
N SER A 310 19.92 -20.81 12.82
CA SER A 310 20.12 -22.00 11.99
C SER A 310 19.09 -22.14 10.85
N ASN A 311 17.89 -21.58 11.05
CA ASN A 311 16.75 -21.75 10.16
C ASN A 311 16.45 -20.51 9.30
N TRP A 312 17.26 -19.45 9.40
CA TRP A 312 17.11 -18.25 8.57
C TRP A 312 17.93 -18.41 7.28
N LEU A 313 17.25 -18.47 6.13
CA LEU A 313 17.89 -18.71 4.83
C LEU A 313 17.98 -17.44 3.96
N PHE A 314 16.94 -16.62 3.99
CA PHE A 314 16.73 -15.41 3.18
C PHE A 314 15.84 -14.43 3.92
#